data_AF-A0AAX4L3K5-F1
#
_entry.id   AF-A0AAX4L3K5-F1
#
_cell.length_a   1.000
_cell.length_b   1.000
_cell.length_c   1.000
_cell.angle_alpha   90.00
_cell.angle_beta   90.00
_cell.angle_gamma   90.00
#
_symmetry.space_group_name_H-M   'P 1'
#
loop_
_entity.id
_entity.type
_entity.pdbx_description
1 polymer ?
#
loop_
_entity_poly.entity_id
_entity_poly.type
_entity_poly.pdbx_seq_one_letter_code
_entity_poly.pdbx_strand_id
1 'polypeptide(L)'
;MDKLSNTAIILIGHGSRRETYNADIESMINYLKGNIGIPIYLTYNEFSNPDWRFLLNEIVNKGYEKIVIGLVFLGRGNHVFRDILEYVKITRLNKWERTKINGKEVDLYITEPLASSPLVMLSLYYRLARALGIFPSLDNTIEDPYEIEERSMNSILSSLNINDEREKRIIAKAVFASGNPEIVKYIKINNLDIGIEAIKAESEIVTDVKMVSAGIRWKKVTCMIDNERVKELSNKFKITRAAAAMRLSLDKGGKVVVVGNAPTALIEAIKMVREGIDIPFIVATPPGFTNAKEAKEALIKSKIPSVTVTGTYGGSGIAVAIINEIIKMALEG
;
A
#
# COMPACT_ATOMS: atom_id res chain seq x y z
N MET A 1 8.08 -4.86 -25.73
CA MET A 1 7.04 -3.87 -26.07
C MET A 1 6.51 -3.31 -24.77
N ASP A 2 6.64 -2.00 -24.59
CA ASP A 2 6.29 -1.31 -23.35
C ASP A 2 4.79 -1.51 -23.08
N LYS A 3 4.43 -2.15 -21.96
CA LYS A 3 3.02 -2.51 -21.64
C LYS A 3 2.09 -1.29 -21.54
N LEU A 4 2.64 -0.09 -21.63
CA LEU A 4 1.99 1.19 -21.43
C LEU A 4 2.06 2.12 -22.66
N SER A 5 2.70 1.72 -23.77
CA SER A 5 2.89 2.59 -24.94
C SER A 5 1.58 2.99 -25.65
N ASN A 6 0.45 2.38 -25.28
CA ASN A 6 -0.87 2.70 -25.81
C ASN A 6 -1.92 2.96 -24.69
N THR A 7 -1.46 3.51 -23.56
CA THR A 7 -2.31 3.79 -22.40
C THR A 7 -2.55 5.29 -22.24
N ALA A 8 -3.78 5.68 -21.92
CA ALA A 8 -4.14 7.03 -21.50
C ALA A 8 -4.85 7.03 -20.14
N ILE A 9 -4.77 8.17 -19.43
CA ILE A 9 -5.51 8.39 -18.19
C ILE A 9 -6.48 9.55 -18.39
N ILE A 10 -7.74 9.33 -18.02
CA ILE A 10 -8.80 10.34 -18.00
C ILE A 10 -9.20 10.56 -16.55
N LEU A 11 -9.14 11.79 -16.07
CA LEU A 11 -9.66 12.16 -14.76
C LEU A 11 -11.02 12.84 -14.94
N ILE A 12 -12.05 12.30 -14.31
CA ILE A 12 -13.41 12.85 -14.38
C ILE A 12 -13.75 13.53 -13.05
N GLY A 13 -13.91 14.85 -13.09
CA GLY A 13 -14.44 15.66 -11.99
C GLY A 13 -15.87 16.14 -12.27
N HIS A 14 -16.52 16.82 -11.31
CA HIS A 14 -17.87 17.35 -11.55
C HIS A 14 -17.86 18.49 -12.57
N GLY A 15 -16.82 19.31 -12.56
CA GLY A 15 -16.77 20.59 -13.26
C GLY A 15 -17.47 21.69 -12.48
N SER A 16 -17.07 22.93 -12.72
CA SER A 16 -17.59 24.10 -12.03
C SER A 16 -17.53 25.32 -12.94
N ARG A 17 -18.54 26.18 -12.83
CA ARG A 17 -18.54 27.51 -13.46
C ARG A 17 -17.57 28.49 -12.78
N ARG A 18 -17.03 28.14 -11.60
CA ARG A 18 -16.07 28.96 -10.85
C ARG A 18 -14.64 28.50 -11.14
N GLU A 19 -13.82 29.43 -11.63
CA GLU A 19 -12.41 29.17 -11.98
C GLU A 19 -11.59 28.59 -10.81
N THR A 20 -11.87 29.00 -9.57
CA THR A 20 -11.14 28.54 -8.38
C THR A 20 -11.26 27.03 -8.13
N TYR A 21 -12.39 26.41 -8.48
CA TYR A 21 -12.54 24.95 -8.35
C TYR A 21 -11.68 24.18 -9.35
N ASN A 22 -11.49 24.74 -10.54
CA ASN A 22 -10.66 24.12 -11.57
C ASN A 22 -9.17 24.21 -11.20
N ALA A 23 -8.75 25.28 -10.52
CA ALA A 23 -7.38 25.45 -10.03
C ALA A 23 -6.97 24.36 -8.99
N ASP A 24 -7.88 23.98 -8.10
CA ASP A 24 -7.61 22.92 -7.11
C ASP A 24 -7.42 21.54 -7.79
N ILE A 25 -8.23 21.24 -8.81
CA ILE A 25 -8.11 20.01 -9.60
C ILE A 25 -6.83 20.02 -10.45
N GLU A 26 -6.43 21.17 -10.99
CA GLU A 26 -5.19 21.35 -11.75
C GLU A 26 -3.95 21.02 -10.90
N SER A 27 -3.91 21.43 -9.63
CA SER A 27 -2.82 21.09 -8.72
C SER A 27 -2.65 19.57 -8.57
N MET A 28 -3.76 18.84 -8.40
CA MET A 28 -3.75 17.38 -8.34
C MET A 28 -3.23 16.76 -9.64
N ILE A 29 -3.62 17.29 -10.80
CA ILE A 29 -3.15 16.80 -12.10
C ILE A 29 -1.65 17.03 -12.28
N ASN A 30 -1.16 18.20 -11.89
CA ASN A 30 0.27 18.52 -12.00
C ASN A 30 1.10 17.53 -11.17
N TYR A 31 0.63 17.21 -9.96
CA TYR A 31 1.22 16.16 -9.15
C TYR A 31 1.20 14.80 -9.87
N LEU A 32 0.07 14.37 -10.42
CA LEU A 32 -0.05 13.07 -11.10
C LEU A 32 0.82 12.99 -12.37
N LYS A 33 0.84 14.06 -13.18
CA LYS A 33 1.66 14.15 -14.40
C LYS A 33 3.16 14.03 -14.09
N GLY A 34 3.61 14.62 -12.98
CA GLY A 34 4.99 14.50 -12.52
C GLY A 34 5.41 13.09 -12.10
N ASN A 35 4.46 12.18 -11.84
CA ASN A 35 4.74 10.89 -11.20
C ASN A 35 4.34 9.64 -12.01
N ILE A 36 3.45 9.74 -13.00
CA ILE A 36 2.87 8.56 -13.67
C ILE A 36 3.49 8.28 -15.05
N GLY A 37 4.08 9.28 -15.72
CA GLY A 37 4.74 9.09 -17.02
C GLY A 37 3.83 8.63 -18.17
N ILE A 38 2.51 8.64 -17.96
CA ILE A 38 1.45 8.33 -18.95
C ILE A 38 0.66 9.61 -19.22
N PRO A 39 0.18 9.87 -20.45
CA PRO A 39 -0.69 11.01 -20.75
C PRO A 39 -1.91 11.06 -19.83
N ILE A 40 -2.10 12.18 -19.14
CA ILE A 40 -3.24 12.44 -18.25
C ILE A 40 -4.06 13.60 -18.79
N TYR A 41 -5.36 13.36 -18.97
CA TYR A 41 -6.33 14.32 -19.46
C TYR A 41 -7.40 14.58 -18.40
N LEU A 42 -7.71 15.85 -18.17
CA LEU A 42 -8.81 16.25 -17.28
C LEU A 42 -10.08 16.45 -18.09
N THR A 43 -11.18 16.01 -17.52
CA THR A 43 -12.51 16.21 -18.07
C THR A 43 -13.55 16.29 -16.96
N TYR A 44 -14.75 16.68 -17.34
CA TYR A 44 -15.80 17.01 -16.41
C TYR A 44 -17.11 16.33 -16.80
N ASN A 45 -17.93 16.04 -15.79
CA ASN A 45 -19.27 15.55 -16.01
C ASN A 45 -20.21 16.63 -16.53
N GLU A 46 -20.13 17.85 -15.98
CA GLU A 46 -21.01 18.98 -16.31
C GLU A 46 -20.26 20.31 -16.16
N PHE A 47 -20.87 21.41 -16.60
CA PHE A 47 -20.48 22.81 -16.34
C PHE A 47 -19.10 23.30 -16.83
N SER A 48 -18.22 22.39 -17.25
CA SER A 48 -16.87 22.70 -17.72
C SER A 48 -16.52 21.80 -18.90
N ASN A 49 -15.61 22.27 -19.74
CA ASN A 49 -15.11 21.52 -20.89
C ASN A 49 -13.68 21.01 -20.63
N PRO A 50 -13.29 19.87 -21.24
CA PRO A 50 -14.12 19.03 -22.11
C PRO A 50 -15.09 18.14 -21.31
N ASP A 51 -16.24 17.80 -21.90
CA ASP A 51 -17.13 16.72 -21.43
C ASP A 51 -16.44 15.36 -21.60
N TRP A 52 -16.64 14.45 -20.64
CA TRP A 52 -15.89 13.19 -20.60
C TRP A 52 -16.29 12.22 -21.71
N ARG A 53 -17.52 12.26 -22.21
CA ARG A 53 -17.96 11.40 -23.31
C ARG A 53 -17.26 11.84 -24.59
N PHE A 54 -17.19 13.15 -24.81
CA PHE A 54 -16.45 13.72 -25.93
C PHE A 54 -14.97 13.34 -25.86
N LEU A 55 -14.31 13.60 -24.72
CA LEU A 55 -12.87 13.33 -24.58
C LEU A 55 -12.54 11.84 -24.66
N LEU A 56 -13.36 10.96 -24.06
CA LEU A 56 -13.18 9.51 -24.16
C LEU A 56 -13.18 9.08 -25.63
N ASN A 57 -14.14 9.56 -26.41
CA ASN A 57 -14.22 9.26 -27.84
C ASN A 57 -13.01 9.80 -28.62
N GLU A 58 -12.52 11.01 -28.30
CA GLU A 58 -11.30 11.54 -28.91
C GLU A 58 -10.06 10.70 -28.60
N ILE A 59 -9.90 10.26 -27.35
CA ILE A 59 -8.78 9.43 -26.92
C ILE A 59 -8.80 8.07 -27.64
N VAL A 60 -9.97 7.43 -27.72
CA VAL A 60 -10.13 6.19 -28.49
C VAL A 60 -9.84 6.42 -29.98
N ASN A 61 -10.21 7.59 -30.53
CA ASN A 61 -9.91 7.94 -31.91
C ASN A 61 -8.43 8.22 -32.19
N LYS A 62 -7.69 8.71 -31.19
CA LYS A 62 -6.22 8.85 -31.24
C LYS A 62 -5.46 7.52 -31.21
N GLY A 63 -6.16 6.40 -31.01
CA GLY A 63 -5.61 5.05 -31.08
C GLY A 63 -5.30 4.40 -29.73
N TYR A 64 -5.61 5.06 -28.61
CA TYR A 64 -5.43 4.48 -27.28
C TYR A 64 -6.35 3.27 -27.07
N GLU A 65 -5.74 2.11 -26.80
CA GLU A 65 -6.45 0.85 -26.57
C GLU A 65 -6.64 0.55 -25.08
N LYS A 66 -5.84 1.17 -24.20
CA LYS A 66 -5.95 1.01 -22.75
C LYS A 66 -6.22 2.36 -22.09
N ILE A 67 -7.30 2.46 -21.31
CA ILE A 67 -7.69 3.73 -20.70
C ILE A 67 -7.99 3.52 -19.22
N VAL A 68 -7.34 4.31 -18.38
CA VAL A 68 -7.63 4.39 -16.95
C VAL A 68 -8.51 5.61 -16.71
N ILE A 69 -9.71 5.41 -16.16
CA ILE A 69 -10.61 6.48 -15.75
C ILE A 69 -10.50 6.65 -14.23
N GLY A 70 -9.90 7.77 -13.80
CA GLY A 70 -9.82 8.17 -12.39
C GLY A 70 -11.00 9.05 -12.01
N LEU A 71 -11.78 8.65 -11.00
CA LEU A 71 -12.95 9.39 -10.54
C LEU A 71 -12.60 10.33 -9.38
N VAL A 72 -12.68 11.64 -9.61
CA VAL A 72 -12.25 12.70 -8.66
C VAL A 72 -13.41 13.24 -7.81
N PHE A 73 -14.49 12.48 -7.68
CA PHE A 73 -15.69 12.95 -6.99
C PHE A 73 -15.55 12.90 -5.45
N LEU A 74 -15.85 14.01 -4.77
CA LEU A 74 -15.86 14.15 -3.30
C LEU A 74 -17.28 14.12 -2.67
N GLY A 75 -18.34 14.19 -3.48
CA GLY A 75 -19.73 14.13 -3.02
C GLY A 75 -20.73 14.33 -4.16
N ARG A 76 -21.92 13.75 -4.04
CA ARG A 76 -22.88 13.41 -5.12
C ARG A 76 -22.27 12.44 -6.14
N GLY A 77 -22.70 11.22 -6.30
CA GLY A 77 -23.82 10.42 -5.82
C GLY A 77 -23.74 9.14 -6.66
N ASN A 78 -24.28 8.03 -6.16
CA ASN A 78 -24.18 6.76 -6.89
C ASN A 78 -24.63 6.85 -8.36
N HIS A 79 -25.47 7.83 -8.71
CA HIS A 79 -25.98 8.08 -10.06
C HIS A 79 -24.90 8.51 -11.07
N VAL A 80 -24.06 9.52 -10.79
CA VAL A 80 -23.10 10.03 -11.81
C VAL A 80 -22.08 8.97 -12.21
N PHE A 81 -21.57 8.19 -11.26
CA PHE A 81 -20.66 7.10 -11.62
C PHE A 81 -21.41 5.90 -12.23
N ARG A 82 -22.65 5.61 -11.82
CA ARG A 82 -23.47 4.57 -12.47
C ARG A 82 -23.71 4.93 -13.93
N ASP A 83 -23.98 6.19 -14.24
CA ASP A 83 -24.14 6.67 -15.60
C ASP A 83 -22.87 6.46 -16.43
N ILE A 84 -21.69 6.69 -15.85
CA ILE A 84 -20.40 6.40 -16.50
C ILE A 84 -20.28 4.90 -16.77
N LEU A 85 -20.51 4.05 -15.76
CA LEU A 85 -20.42 2.60 -15.89
C LEU A 85 -21.40 2.03 -16.92
N GLU A 86 -22.65 2.50 -16.90
CA GLU A 86 -23.69 2.11 -17.86
C GLU A 86 -23.34 2.56 -19.28
N TYR A 87 -22.86 3.79 -19.46
CA TYR A 87 -22.45 4.31 -20.76
C TYR A 87 -21.29 3.51 -21.36
N VAL A 88 -20.26 3.22 -20.56
CA VAL A 88 -19.10 2.45 -21.03
C VAL A 88 -19.28 0.93 -20.96
N LYS A 89 -20.43 0.45 -20.45
CA LYS A 89 -20.78 -0.97 -20.30
C LYS A 89 -19.76 -1.76 -19.46
N ILE A 90 -19.29 -1.18 -18.36
CA ILE A 90 -18.37 -1.81 -17.40
C ILE A 90 -19.14 -2.12 -16.12
N THR A 91 -18.86 -3.27 -15.50
CA THR A 91 -19.61 -3.74 -14.32
C THR A 91 -18.83 -3.66 -13.02
N ARG A 92 -17.50 -3.69 -13.07
CA ARG A 92 -16.66 -3.71 -11.86
C ARG A 92 -15.66 -2.56 -11.86
N LEU A 93 -15.57 -1.91 -10.70
CA LEU A 93 -14.52 -0.94 -10.41
C LEU A 93 -13.22 -1.66 -10.06
N ASN A 94 -12.10 -0.94 -10.22
CA ASN A 94 -10.76 -1.39 -9.90
C ASN A 94 -10.33 -2.69 -10.62
N LYS A 95 -10.92 -2.97 -11.79
CA LYS A 95 -10.59 -4.11 -12.64
C LYS A 95 -10.54 -3.66 -14.10
N TRP A 96 -9.62 -4.26 -14.85
CA TRP A 96 -9.59 -4.11 -16.30
C TRP A 96 -10.74 -4.90 -16.91
N GLU A 97 -11.56 -4.24 -17.72
CA GLU A 97 -12.64 -4.84 -18.49
C GLU A 97 -12.61 -4.32 -19.92
N ARG A 98 -12.88 -5.22 -20.88
CA ARG A 98 -12.92 -4.87 -22.29
C ARG A 98 -14.33 -4.43 -22.68
N THR A 99 -14.42 -3.35 -23.44
CA THR A 99 -15.68 -2.80 -23.94
C THR A 99 -15.52 -2.17 -25.33
N LYS A 100 -16.64 -1.80 -25.94
CA LYS A 100 -16.68 -1.07 -27.22
C LYS A 100 -17.07 0.38 -27.02
N ILE A 101 -16.20 1.29 -27.44
CA ILE A 101 -16.47 2.73 -27.52
C ILE A 101 -16.43 3.13 -29.00
N ASN A 102 -17.54 3.64 -29.53
CA ASN A 102 -17.70 3.99 -30.95
C ASN A 102 -17.24 2.89 -31.93
N GLY A 103 -17.55 1.63 -31.61
CA GLY A 103 -17.21 0.47 -32.45
C GLY A 103 -15.77 -0.02 -32.31
N LYS A 104 -14.91 0.65 -31.54
CA LYS A 104 -13.54 0.23 -31.27
C LYS A 104 -13.45 -0.50 -29.93
N GLU A 105 -12.73 -1.61 -29.91
CA GLU A 105 -12.43 -2.39 -28.71
C GLU A 105 -11.38 -1.66 -27.87
N VAL A 106 -11.67 -1.50 -26.57
CA VAL A 106 -10.75 -0.86 -25.62
C VAL A 106 -10.82 -1.57 -24.27
N ASP A 107 -9.66 -1.65 -23.60
CA ASP A 107 -9.57 -2.08 -22.21
C ASP A 107 -9.72 -0.84 -21.31
N LEU A 108 -10.74 -0.84 -20.44
CA LEU A 108 -10.98 0.22 -19.46
C LEU A 108 -10.66 -0.26 -18.05
N TYR A 109 -10.09 0.62 -17.24
CA TYR A 109 -9.98 0.48 -15.80
C TYR A 109 -10.61 1.71 -15.14
N ILE A 110 -11.63 1.53 -14.32
CA ILE A 110 -12.31 2.65 -13.65
C ILE A 110 -12.02 2.57 -12.14
N THR A 111 -11.47 3.63 -11.56
CA THR A 111 -11.20 3.69 -10.11
C THR A 111 -12.48 3.87 -9.30
N GLU A 112 -12.42 3.56 -8.02
CA GLU A 112 -13.41 4.10 -7.08
C GLU A 112 -13.33 5.65 -7.02
N PRO A 113 -14.45 6.33 -6.71
CA PRO A 113 -14.44 7.75 -6.40
C PRO A 113 -13.56 8.08 -5.18
N LEU A 114 -12.94 9.27 -5.15
CA LEU A 114 -12.19 9.73 -3.98
C LEU A 114 -13.03 9.73 -2.69
N ALA A 115 -14.33 10.02 -2.78
CA ALA A 115 -15.27 9.97 -1.66
C ALA A 115 -15.38 8.59 -0.99
N SER A 116 -15.00 7.51 -1.68
CA SER A 116 -14.99 6.15 -1.11
C SER A 116 -13.84 5.92 -0.12
N SER A 117 -12.88 6.85 -0.02
CA SER A 117 -11.77 6.72 0.92
C SER A 117 -12.20 7.06 2.36
N PRO A 118 -12.02 6.15 3.35
CA PRO A 118 -12.24 6.49 4.75
C PRO A 118 -11.37 7.65 5.25
N LEU A 119 -10.23 7.94 4.60
CA LEU A 119 -9.38 9.09 4.97
C LEU A 119 -10.05 10.43 4.66
N VAL A 120 -10.89 10.51 3.63
CA VAL A 120 -11.68 11.71 3.33
C VAL A 120 -12.68 11.95 4.45
N MET A 121 -13.37 10.89 4.90
CA MET A 121 -14.33 10.95 6.00
C MET A 121 -13.65 11.33 7.32
N LEU A 122 -12.53 10.69 7.68
CA LEU A 122 -11.78 10.97 8.90
C LEU A 122 -11.24 12.41 8.92
N SER A 123 -10.73 12.90 7.79
CA SER A 123 -10.27 14.29 7.67
C SER A 123 -11.41 15.28 7.96
N LEU A 124 -12.61 15.04 7.42
CA LEU A 124 -13.77 15.88 7.69
C LEU A 124 -14.20 15.78 9.16
N TYR A 125 -14.32 14.56 9.69
CA TYR A 125 -14.69 14.31 11.08
C TYR A 125 -13.78 15.08 12.05
N TYR A 126 -12.46 14.98 11.92
CA TYR A 126 -11.53 15.65 12.84
C TYR A 126 -11.55 17.18 12.72
N ARG A 127 -11.85 17.73 11.54
CA ARG A 127 -12.04 19.19 11.38
C ARG A 127 -13.30 19.66 12.09
N LEU A 128 -14.41 18.93 11.94
CA LEU A 128 -15.68 19.24 12.61
C LEU A 128 -15.56 19.06 14.12
N ALA A 129 -14.96 17.95 14.57
CA ALA A 129 -14.74 17.67 15.99
C ALA A 129 -13.94 18.79 16.67
N ARG A 130 -12.92 19.30 15.98
CA ARG A 130 -12.13 20.45 16.43
C ARG A 130 -12.94 21.74 16.48
N ALA A 131 -13.73 22.03 15.46
CA ALA A 131 -14.55 23.24 15.41
C ALA A 131 -15.63 23.24 16.52
N LEU A 132 -16.17 22.08 16.85
CA LEU A 132 -17.22 21.92 17.85
C LEU A 132 -16.67 21.69 19.27
N GLY A 133 -15.36 21.46 19.42
CA GLY A 133 -14.76 21.10 20.71
C GLY A 133 -15.21 19.73 21.25
N ILE A 134 -15.72 18.85 20.39
CA ILE A 134 -16.29 17.53 20.78
C ILE A 134 -15.24 16.41 20.76
N PHE A 135 -13.97 16.74 20.99
CA PHE A 135 -12.99 15.69 21.20
C PHE A 135 -13.32 14.92 22.49
N PRO A 136 -13.10 13.60 22.53
CA PRO A 136 -13.37 12.82 23.72
C PRO A 136 -12.64 13.41 24.94
N SER A 137 -13.34 13.57 26.07
CA SER A 137 -12.71 13.82 27.36
C SER A 137 -12.15 12.51 27.93
N LEU A 138 -11.22 12.62 28.90
CA LEU A 138 -10.66 11.45 29.58
C LEU A 138 -11.72 10.68 30.41
N ASP A 139 -12.84 11.33 30.72
CA ASP A 139 -13.88 10.84 31.64
C ASP A 139 -14.57 9.55 31.19
N ASN A 140 -14.51 9.21 29.89
CA ASN A 140 -15.12 8.01 29.32
C ASN A 140 -14.09 7.10 28.62
N THR A 141 -12.83 7.14 29.05
CA THR A 141 -11.78 6.30 28.49
C THR A 141 -11.82 4.89 29.10
N ILE A 142 -11.51 3.91 28.25
CA ILE A 142 -11.28 2.53 28.70
C ILE A 142 -9.84 2.46 29.16
N GLU A 143 -9.60 2.01 30.38
CA GLU A 143 -8.25 1.92 30.95
C GLU A 143 -7.62 0.54 30.77
N ASP A 144 -8.44 -0.52 30.65
CA ASP A 144 -7.93 -1.87 30.48
C ASP A 144 -7.29 -2.07 29.08
N PRO A 145 -5.98 -2.35 29.00
CA PRO A 145 -5.29 -2.50 27.72
C PRO A 145 -5.84 -3.65 26.88
N TYR A 146 -6.31 -4.73 27.52
CA TYR A 146 -6.89 -5.87 26.80
C TYR A 146 -8.22 -5.50 26.17
N GLU A 147 -9.10 -4.84 26.92
CA GLU A 147 -10.38 -4.35 26.41
C GLU A 147 -10.18 -3.33 25.26
N ILE A 148 -9.20 -2.41 25.38
CA ILE A 148 -8.88 -1.46 24.31
C ILE A 148 -8.47 -2.20 23.04
N GLU A 149 -7.54 -3.16 23.15
CA GLU A 149 -7.05 -3.93 22.00
C GLU A 149 -8.18 -4.77 21.40
N GLU A 150 -8.96 -5.48 22.22
CA GLU A 150 -10.06 -6.32 21.78
C GLU A 150 -11.14 -5.53 21.03
N ARG A 151 -11.64 -4.43 21.61
CA ARG A 151 -12.66 -3.59 20.95
C ARG A 151 -12.15 -3.01 19.63
N SER A 152 -10.90 -2.54 19.62
CA SER A 152 -10.29 -1.99 18.41
C SER A 152 -10.15 -3.05 17.31
N MET A 153 -9.66 -4.23 17.68
CA MET A 153 -9.48 -5.35 16.74
C MET A 153 -10.82 -5.86 16.20
N ASN A 154 -11.86 -5.98 17.04
CA ASN A 154 -13.19 -6.40 16.60
C ASN A 154 -13.80 -5.42 15.59
N SER A 155 -13.66 -4.11 15.85
CA SER A 155 -14.09 -3.07 14.91
C SER A 155 -13.36 -3.19 13.56
N ILE A 156 -12.03 -3.34 13.58
CA ILE A 156 -11.24 -3.52 12.37
C ILE A 156 -11.64 -4.80 11.63
N LEU A 157 -11.66 -5.95 12.30
CA LEU A 157 -11.97 -7.26 11.70
C LEU A 157 -13.35 -7.28 11.02
N SER A 158 -14.36 -6.66 11.64
CA SER A 158 -15.71 -6.57 11.07
C SER A 158 -15.78 -5.71 9.80
N SER A 159 -14.87 -4.74 9.65
CA SER A 159 -14.80 -3.88 8.45
C SER A 159 -14.06 -4.53 7.27
N LEU A 160 -13.31 -5.61 7.50
CA LEU A 160 -12.48 -6.25 6.48
C LEU A 160 -13.25 -7.32 5.70
N ASN A 161 -13.35 -7.12 4.39
CA ASN A 161 -13.90 -8.12 3.47
C ASN A 161 -12.79 -9.03 2.90
N ILE A 162 -12.21 -9.87 3.76
CA ILE A 162 -11.12 -10.82 3.44
C ILE A 162 -11.57 -12.23 3.83
N ASN A 163 -11.46 -13.17 2.90
CA ASN A 163 -11.95 -14.55 3.10
C ASN A 163 -10.97 -15.43 3.89
N ASP A 164 -9.65 -15.24 3.70
CA ASP A 164 -8.66 -16.00 4.46
C ASP A 164 -8.52 -15.38 5.86
N GLU A 165 -8.93 -16.11 6.89
CA GLU A 165 -8.92 -15.63 8.27
C GLU A 165 -7.50 -15.34 8.80
N ARG A 166 -6.47 -16.04 8.30
CA ARG A 166 -5.08 -15.79 8.70
C ARG A 166 -4.58 -14.49 8.09
N GLU A 167 -4.85 -14.28 6.80
CA GLU A 167 -4.57 -12.99 6.13
C GLU A 167 -5.33 -11.83 6.79
N LYS A 168 -6.60 -12.05 7.13
CA LYS A 168 -7.46 -11.05 7.78
C LYS A 168 -6.89 -10.62 9.13
N ARG A 169 -6.40 -11.55 9.96
CA ARG A 169 -5.72 -11.26 11.23
C ARG A 169 -4.46 -10.41 11.03
N ILE A 170 -3.60 -10.76 10.08
CA ILE A 170 -2.38 -10.00 9.76
C ILE A 170 -2.71 -8.58 9.32
N ILE A 171 -3.68 -8.45 8.41
CA ILE A 171 -4.12 -7.15 7.88
C ILE A 171 -4.74 -6.29 8.98
N ALA A 172 -5.55 -6.88 9.86
CA ALA A 172 -6.13 -6.17 11.00
C ALA A 172 -5.06 -5.62 11.95
N LYS A 173 -4.02 -6.41 12.26
CA LYS A 173 -2.87 -5.96 13.07
C LYS A 173 -2.12 -4.80 12.42
N ALA A 174 -1.94 -4.82 11.10
CA ALA A 174 -1.32 -3.73 10.36
C ALA A 174 -2.17 -2.45 10.36
N VAL A 175 -3.49 -2.57 10.23
CA VAL A 175 -4.44 -1.44 10.35
C VAL A 175 -4.38 -0.85 11.76
N PHE A 176 -4.46 -1.69 12.79
CA PHE A 176 -4.37 -1.26 14.19
C PHE A 176 -3.07 -0.51 14.47
N ALA A 177 -1.92 -1.07 14.05
CA ALA A 177 -0.61 -0.47 14.27
C ALA A 177 -0.38 0.86 13.52
N SER A 178 -1.14 1.12 12.46
CA SER A 178 -1.01 2.34 11.66
C SER A 178 -2.09 3.38 11.94
N GLY A 179 -3.22 2.98 12.52
CA GLY A 179 -4.43 3.80 12.60
C GLY A 179 -5.01 4.14 11.22
N ASN A 180 -4.56 3.49 10.15
CA ASN A 180 -4.92 3.81 8.78
C ASN A 180 -5.70 2.66 8.12
N PRO A 181 -7.05 2.77 7.98
CA PRO A 181 -7.85 1.74 7.34
C PRO A 181 -7.54 1.54 5.85
N GLU A 182 -6.95 2.51 5.15
CA GLU A 182 -6.57 2.36 3.74
C GLU A 182 -5.40 1.40 3.53
N ILE A 183 -4.59 1.11 4.57
CA ILE A 183 -3.40 0.27 4.42
C ILE A 183 -3.72 -1.14 3.92
N VAL A 184 -4.96 -1.61 4.13
CA VAL A 184 -5.50 -2.87 3.61
C VAL A 184 -5.24 -3.03 2.11
N LYS A 185 -5.40 -1.96 1.33
CA LYS A 185 -5.22 -2.00 -0.14
C LYS A 185 -3.76 -2.17 -0.56
N TYR A 186 -2.82 -1.88 0.34
CA TYR A 186 -1.39 -1.91 0.10
C TYR A 186 -0.73 -3.19 0.61
N ILE A 187 -1.43 -4.04 1.37
CA ILE A 187 -0.85 -5.28 1.88
C ILE A 187 -0.92 -6.37 0.81
N LYS A 188 0.22 -7.01 0.56
CA LYS A 188 0.37 -8.19 -0.30
C LYS A 188 0.99 -9.32 0.52
N ILE A 189 0.28 -10.44 0.58
CA ILE A 189 0.72 -11.65 1.28
C ILE A 189 1.02 -12.70 0.21
N ASN A 190 2.18 -13.35 0.33
CA ASN A 190 2.66 -14.38 -0.58
C ASN A 190 3.26 -15.53 0.23
N ASN A 191 2.69 -16.73 0.11
CA ASN A 191 3.15 -17.95 0.76
C ASN A 191 3.29 -17.83 2.30
N LEU A 192 2.23 -17.37 2.97
CA LEU A 192 2.21 -17.16 4.43
C LEU A 192 2.62 -18.42 5.23
N ASP A 193 2.21 -19.61 4.76
CA ASP A 193 2.53 -20.88 5.41
C ASP A 193 4.05 -21.08 5.58
N ILE A 194 4.87 -20.65 4.62
CA ILE A 194 6.33 -20.75 4.72
C ILE A 194 6.86 -19.89 5.89
N GLY A 195 6.27 -18.72 6.11
CA GLY A 195 6.62 -17.86 7.24
C GLY A 195 6.26 -18.49 8.58
N ILE A 196 5.07 -19.10 8.67
CA ILE A 196 4.61 -19.80 9.88
C ILE A 196 5.52 -21.00 10.18
N GLU A 197 5.80 -21.83 9.17
CA GLU A 197 6.66 -23.02 9.33
C GLU A 197 8.11 -22.66 9.64
N ALA A 198 8.65 -21.56 9.11
CA ALA A 198 9.98 -21.08 9.50
C ALA A 198 10.05 -20.72 10.99
N ILE A 199 9.01 -20.09 11.54
CA ILE A 199 8.95 -19.79 12.98
C ILE A 199 8.83 -21.09 13.80
N LYS A 200 8.01 -22.06 13.37
CA LYS A 200 7.92 -23.38 14.02
C LYS A 200 9.24 -24.15 14.00
N ALA A 201 10.01 -24.04 12.92
CA ALA A 201 11.36 -24.58 12.80
C ALA A 201 12.41 -23.82 13.64
N GLU A 202 11.95 -22.89 14.48
CA GLU A 202 12.76 -22.03 15.33
C GLU A 202 13.80 -21.17 14.58
N SER A 203 13.48 -20.73 13.36
CA SER A 203 14.33 -19.81 12.61
C SER A 203 14.62 -18.54 13.41
N GLU A 204 15.85 -18.04 13.24
CA GLU A 204 16.24 -16.72 13.72
C GLU A 204 15.54 -15.63 12.89
N ILE A 205 15.13 -14.56 13.56
CA ILE A 205 14.57 -13.37 12.92
C ILE A 205 15.65 -12.29 12.87
N VAL A 206 15.94 -11.79 11.67
CA VAL A 206 16.88 -10.69 11.43
C VAL A 206 16.10 -9.40 11.15
N THR A 207 16.50 -8.30 11.80
CA THR A 207 15.85 -6.99 11.61
C THR A 207 16.81 -5.92 11.11
N ASP A 208 16.26 -4.95 10.37
CA ASP A 208 17.04 -3.84 9.79
C ASP A 208 17.44 -2.77 10.82
N VAL A 209 16.60 -2.53 11.84
CA VAL A 209 16.85 -1.57 12.92
C VAL A 209 16.43 -2.09 14.29
N LYS A 210 17.01 -1.49 15.34
CA LYS A 210 16.74 -1.85 16.76
C LYS A 210 15.29 -1.66 17.18
N MET A 211 14.62 -0.65 16.64
CA MET A 211 13.20 -0.39 16.93
C MET A 211 12.32 -1.56 16.53
N VAL A 212 12.64 -2.23 15.41
CA VAL A 212 11.92 -3.44 14.98
C VAL A 212 12.22 -4.58 15.94
N SER A 213 13.51 -4.87 16.23
CA SER A 213 13.86 -5.99 17.11
C SER A 213 13.28 -5.85 18.52
N ALA A 214 13.20 -4.63 19.06
CA ALA A 214 12.67 -4.38 20.40
C ALA A 214 11.17 -4.71 20.56
N GLY A 215 10.42 -4.69 19.45
CA GLY A 215 8.99 -4.99 19.47
C GLY A 215 8.63 -6.46 19.20
N ILE A 216 9.58 -7.28 18.74
CA ILE A 216 9.33 -8.66 18.35
C ILE A 216 9.31 -9.57 19.58
N ARG A 217 8.22 -10.33 19.75
CA ARG A 217 8.01 -11.27 20.86
C ARG A 217 8.54 -12.66 20.50
N TRP A 218 9.82 -12.75 20.15
CA TRP A 218 10.50 -14.00 19.79
C TRP A 218 11.86 -14.12 20.46
N LYS A 219 12.28 -15.34 20.79
CA LYS A 219 13.54 -15.60 21.51
C LYS A 219 14.80 -15.41 20.65
N LYS A 220 14.73 -15.68 19.35
CA LYS A 220 15.88 -15.65 18.42
C LYS A 220 15.76 -14.44 17.50
N VAL A 221 16.05 -13.25 18.01
CA VAL A 221 15.98 -11.99 17.23
C VAL A 221 17.33 -11.30 17.23
N THR A 222 17.81 -10.93 16.04
CA THR A 222 19.11 -10.30 15.85
C THR A 222 19.00 -9.03 15.01
N CYS A 223 19.65 -7.96 15.48
CA CYS A 223 19.85 -6.73 14.73
C CYS A 223 21.32 -6.32 14.79
N MET A 224 22.01 -6.40 13.66
CA MET A 224 23.45 -6.11 13.60
C MET A 224 23.78 -4.64 13.28
N ILE A 225 22.81 -3.71 13.31
CA ILE A 225 22.99 -2.32 12.82
C ILE A 225 24.13 -1.54 13.50
N ASP A 226 24.48 -1.89 14.73
CA ASP A 226 25.56 -1.31 15.53
C ASP A 226 26.77 -2.23 15.70
N ASN A 227 26.82 -3.34 14.96
CA ASN A 227 28.00 -4.20 14.95
C ASN A 227 29.18 -3.45 14.29
N GLU A 228 30.37 -3.52 14.91
CA GLU A 228 31.56 -2.79 14.46
C GLU A 228 31.94 -3.11 13.00
N ARG A 229 31.70 -4.36 12.55
CA ARG A 229 31.98 -4.80 11.17
C ARG A 229 31.06 -4.14 10.13
N VAL A 230 29.92 -3.57 10.53
CA VAL A 230 29.01 -2.89 9.59
C VAL A 230 29.68 -1.69 8.95
N LYS A 231 30.49 -0.94 9.68
CA LYS A 231 31.21 0.22 9.12
C LYS A 231 32.20 -0.21 8.05
N GLU A 232 32.96 -1.28 8.33
CA GLU A 232 33.90 -1.85 7.37
C GLU A 232 33.19 -2.35 6.11
N LEU A 233 32.11 -3.13 6.26
CA LEU A 233 31.33 -3.67 5.15
C LEU A 233 30.66 -2.58 4.33
N SER A 234 30.09 -1.57 4.99
CA SER A 234 29.47 -0.41 4.34
C SER A 234 30.47 0.32 3.44
N ASN A 235 31.69 0.55 3.92
CA ASN A 235 32.76 1.17 3.14
C ASN A 235 33.25 0.26 2.00
N LYS A 236 33.48 -1.02 2.29
CA LYS A 236 33.98 -2.01 1.32
C LYS A 236 33.03 -2.17 0.13
N PHE A 237 31.74 -2.28 0.40
CA PHE A 237 30.72 -2.50 -0.63
C PHE A 237 30.05 -1.22 -1.13
N LYS A 238 30.40 -0.05 -0.57
CA LYS A 238 29.76 1.24 -0.86
C LYS A 238 28.23 1.20 -0.73
N ILE A 239 27.76 0.53 0.33
CA ILE A 239 26.33 0.38 0.65
C ILE A 239 26.02 1.06 1.99
N THR A 240 24.73 1.29 2.28
CA THR A 240 24.31 1.89 3.55
C THR A 240 24.63 0.99 4.76
N ARG A 241 24.66 1.57 5.96
CA ARG A 241 24.80 0.79 7.21
C ARG A 241 23.73 -0.30 7.33
N ALA A 242 22.48 0.00 6.98
CA ALA A 242 21.38 -0.96 7.06
C ALA A 242 21.55 -2.12 6.07
N ALA A 243 22.00 -1.84 4.84
CA ALA A 243 22.34 -2.89 3.87
C ALA A 243 23.52 -3.75 4.36
N ALA A 244 24.60 -3.12 4.84
CA ALA A 244 25.75 -3.84 5.38
C ALA A 244 25.40 -4.71 6.60
N ALA A 245 24.55 -4.21 7.51
CA ALA A 245 24.04 -4.96 8.65
C ALA A 245 23.18 -6.16 8.22
N MET A 246 22.32 -5.97 7.22
CA MET A 246 21.53 -7.06 6.65
C MET A 246 22.45 -8.13 6.05
N ARG A 247 23.46 -7.72 5.28
CA ARG A 247 24.45 -8.64 4.71
C ARG A 247 25.22 -9.43 5.76
N LEU A 248 25.66 -8.76 6.81
CA LEU A 248 26.35 -9.42 7.92
C LEU A 248 25.46 -10.43 8.64
N SER A 249 24.17 -10.11 8.79
CA SER A 249 23.23 -10.95 9.56
C SER A 249 22.77 -12.21 8.83
N LEU A 250 22.85 -12.22 7.49
CA LEU A 250 22.34 -13.27 6.61
C LEU A 250 23.42 -14.22 6.08
N ASP A 251 24.66 -14.09 6.54
CA ASP A 251 25.82 -14.86 6.05
C ASP A 251 25.62 -16.39 5.98
N LYS A 252 24.81 -16.95 6.89
CA LYS A 252 24.47 -18.39 6.96
C LYS A 252 23.11 -18.78 6.37
N GLY A 253 22.30 -17.82 5.90
CA GLY A 253 20.94 -18.07 5.41
C GLY A 253 19.99 -18.72 6.43
N GLY A 254 18.81 -19.14 5.99
CA GLY A 254 17.80 -19.85 6.80
C GLY A 254 17.09 -18.99 7.84
N LYS A 255 17.07 -17.67 7.65
CA LYS A 255 16.56 -16.68 8.63
C LYS A 255 15.36 -15.92 8.08
N VAL A 256 14.38 -15.67 8.93
CA VAL A 256 13.25 -14.79 8.59
C VAL A 256 13.73 -13.34 8.66
N VAL A 257 13.39 -12.54 7.66
CA VAL A 257 13.81 -11.13 7.60
C VAL A 257 12.63 -10.22 7.89
N VAL A 258 12.81 -9.22 8.75
CA VAL A 258 11.83 -8.18 9.04
C VAL A 258 12.46 -6.81 8.78
N VAL A 259 11.99 -6.13 7.74
CA VAL A 259 12.45 -4.78 7.39
C VAL A 259 11.34 -3.79 7.66
N GLY A 260 11.50 -2.98 8.72
CA GLY A 260 10.50 -2.00 9.14
C GLY A 260 10.85 -0.56 8.78
N ASN A 261 12.09 -0.26 8.41
CA ASN A 261 12.57 1.12 8.27
C ASN A 261 13.36 1.39 6.99
N ALA A 262 14.39 0.59 6.68
CA ALA A 262 15.37 0.92 5.65
C ALA A 262 15.10 0.19 4.32
N PRO A 263 14.68 0.89 3.23
CA PRO A 263 14.53 0.27 1.91
C PRO A 263 15.80 -0.42 1.40
N THR A 264 16.97 0.13 1.76
CA THR A 264 18.27 -0.43 1.36
C THR A 264 18.58 -1.78 2.00
N ALA A 265 18.08 -2.05 3.21
CA ALA A 265 18.18 -3.38 3.82
C ALA A 265 17.33 -4.40 3.05
N LEU A 266 16.13 -4.02 2.60
CA LEU A 266 15.27 -4.88 1.78
C LEU A 266 15.91 -5.17 0.41
N ILE A 267 16.46 -4.15 -0.26
CA ILE A 267 17.18 -4.32 -1.53
C ILE A 267 18.35 -5.30 -1.36
N GLU A 268 19.09 -5.18 -0.27
CA GLU A 268 20.22 -6.06 0.01
C GLU A 268 19.77 -7.50 0.30
N ALA A 269 18.70 -7.71 1.06
CA ALA A 269 18.14 -9.04 1.29
C ALA A 269 17.72 -9.72 -0.03
N ILE A 270 17.03 -9.00 -0.92
CA ILE A 270 16.66 -9.51 -2.25
C ILE A 270 17.91 -9.85 -3.08
N LYS A 271 18.95 -9.02 -3.00
CA LYS A 271 20.23 -9.27 -3.68
C LYS A 271 20.90 -10.54 -3.16
N MET A 272 20.91 -10.76 -1.86
CA MET A 272 21.49 -11.96 -1.25
C MET A 272 20.78 -13.24 -1.65
N VAL A 273 19.45 -13.22 -1.82
CA VAL A 273 18.71 -14.38 -2.37
C VAL A 273 19.19 -14.69 -3.79
N ARG A 274 19.45 -13.68 -4.62
CA ARG A 274 20.03 -13.88 -5.96
C ARG A 274 21.47 -14.40 -5.92
N GLU A 275 22.19 -14.15 -4.83
CA GLU A 275 23.52 -14.69 -4.56
C GLU A 275 23.49 -16.10 -3.94
N GLY A 276 22.31 -16.71 -3.77
CA GLY A 276 22.14 -18.06 -3.27
C GLY A 276 21.92 -18.19 -1.76
N ILE A 277 21.75 -17.07 -1.05
CA ILE A 277 21.41 -17.09 0.37
C ILE A 277 19.93 -17.44 0.55
N ASP A 278 19.67 -18.47 1.33
CA ASP A 278 18.29 -18.86 1.65
C ASP A 278 17.65 -17.87 2.63
N ILE A 279 16.51 -17.30 2.24
CA ILE A 279 15.65 -16.45 3.08
C ILE A 279 14.23 -17.00 2.97
N PRO A 280 13.76 -17.79 3.93
CA PRO A 280 12.46 -18.46 3.85
C PRO A 280 11.29 -17.48 3.78
N PHE A 281 11.36 -16.34 4.47
CA PHE A 281 10.25 -15.40 4.53
C PHE A 281 10.71 -13.96 4.84
N ILE A 282 10.01 -12.97 4.25
CA ILE A 282 10.30 -11.54 4.47
C ILE A 282 9.03 -10.76 4.87
N VAL A 283 9.07 -10.07 6.01
CA VAL A 283 8.12 -8.98 6.32
C VAL A 283 8.73 -7.65 5.88
N ALA A 284 8.14 -7.00 4.90
CA ALA A 284 8.67 -5.81 4.24
C ALA A 284 7.72 -4.61 4.37
N THR A 285 8.03 -3.74 5.31
CA THR A 285 7.26 -2.51 5.56
C THR A 285 8.12 -1.25 5.62
N PRO A 286 9.29 -1.09 4.96
CA PRO A 286 10.00 0.18 5.05
C PRO A 286 9.14 1.32 4.46
N PRO A 287 8.91 2.41 5.22
CA PRO A 287 8.25 3.59 4.70
C PRO A 287 9.23 4.42 3.88
N GLY A 288 8.70 5.37 3.11
CA GLY A 288 9.53 6.41 2.51
C GLY A 288 9.08 6.83 1.12
N PHE A 289 9.61 7.98 0.71
CA PHE A 289 9.34 8.61 -0.59
C PHE A 289 10.48 8.40 -1.59
N THR A 290 11.53 7.67 -1.19
CA THR A 290 12.69 7.34 -2.03
C THR A 290 13.04 5.87 -1.83
N ASN A 291 13.16 5.11 -2.92
CA ASN A 291 13.54 3.69 -2.97
C ASN A 291 12.57 2.70 -2.28
N ALA A 292 11.69 3.14 -1.37
CA ALA A 292 10.79 2.27 -0.63
C ALA A 292 9.80 1.54 -1.54
N LYS A 293 9.15 2.28 -2.44
CA LYS A 293 8.20 1.72 -3.41
C LYS A 293 8.91 0.72 -4.32
N GLU A 294 10.04 1.11 -4.90
CA GLU A 294 10.82 0.31 -5.84
C GLU A 294 11.33 -0.98 -5.20
N ALA A 295 11.83 -0.90 -3.96
CA ALA A 295 12.32 -2.07 -3.21
C ALA A 295 11.21 -3.08 -2.94
N LYS A 296 10.02 -2.62 -2.54
CA LYS A 296 8.86 -3.46 -2.23
C LYS A 296 8.25 -4.08 -3.48
N GLU A 297 8.19 -3.34 -4.58
CA GLU A 297 7.80 -3.89 -5.88
C GLU A 297 8.82 -4.92 -6.40
N ALA A 298 10.12 -4.71 -6.15
CA ALA A 298 11.15 -5.69 -6.49
C ALA A 298 10.99 -6.99 -5.69
N LEU A 299 10.59 -6.92 -4.42
CA LEU A 299 10.29 -8.09 -3.59
C LEU A 299 9.08 -8.87 -4.13
N ILE A 300 8.00 -8.18 -4.48
CA ILE A 300 6.80 -8.83 -5.04
C ILE A 300 7.16 -9.56 -6.35
N LYS A 301 7.99 -8.92 -7.20
CA LYS A 301 8.44 -9.52 -8.47
C LYS A 301 9.40 -10.69 -8.29
N SER A 302 10.19 -10.73 -7.21
CA SER A 302 11.11 -11.84 -6.95
C SER A 302 10.40 -13.11 -6.49
N LYS A 303 9.11 -13.04 -6.12
CA LYS A 303 8.29 -14.14 -5.61
C LYS A 303 8.81 -14.77 -4.31
N ILE A 304 9.73 -14.08 -3.61
CA ILE A 304 10.17 -14.50 -2.28
C ILE A 304 8.94 -14.49 -1.35
N PRO A 305 8.71 -15.55 -0.55
CA PRO A 305 7.62 -15.59 0.42
C PRO A 305 7.66 -14.35 1.32
N SER A 306 6.54 -13.65 1.44
CA SER A 306 6.54 -12.35 2.11
C SER A 306 5.17 -11.82 2.53
N VAL A 307 5.18 -10.91 3.50
CA VAL A 307 4.13 -9.89 3.69
C VAL A 307 4.74 -8.53 3.38
N THR A 308 4.17 -7.82 2.42
CA THR A 308 4.68 -6.52 1.95
C THR A 308 3.60 -5.44 2.04
N VAL A 309 3.94 -4.27 2.58
CA VAL A 309 3.08 -3.07 2.52
C VAL A 309 3.56 -2.18 1.38
N THR A 310 2.92 -2.20 0.21
CA THR A 310 3.35 -1.49 -1.00
C THR A 310 3.23 0.05 -0.89
N GLY A 311 3.72 0.75 -1.92
CA GLY A 311 3.68 2.21 -1.96
C GLY A 311 4.65 2.87 -0.96
N THR A 312 4.27 4.03 -0.42
CA THR A 312 5.09 4.80 0.54
C THR A 312 4.82 4.46 2.00
N TYR A 313 3.69 3.77 2.28
CA TYR A 313 3.30 3.34 3.61
C TYR A 313 4.25 2.29 4.18
N GLY A 314 4.31 2.22 5.50
CA GLY A 314 5.23 1.34 6.20
C GLY A 314 5.56 1.85 7.59
N GLY A 315 6.56 1.24 8.21
CA GLY A 315 7.08 1.59 9.52
C GLY A 315 7.36 0.36 10.36
N SER A 316 8.22 0.54 11.37
CA SER A 316 8.60 -0.49 12.32
C SER A 316 7.40 -1.06 13.07
N GLY A 317 6.43 -0.22 13.46
CA GLY A 317 5.23 -0.67 14.17
C GLY A 317 4.40 -1.66 13.36
N ILE A 318 4.23 -1.41 12.06
CA ILE A 318 3.50 -2.33 11.18
C ILE A 318 4.28 -3.63 10.97
N ALA A 319 5.61 -3.56 10.75
CA ALA A 319 6.47 -4.75 10.64
C ALA A 319 6.35 -5.64 11.88
N VAL A 320 6.46 -5.03 13.07
CA VAL A 320 6.36 -5.71 14.37
C VAL A 320 4.99 -6.34 14.56
N ALA A 321 3.91 -5.62 14.24
CA ALA A 321 2.55 -6.13 14.36
C ALA A 321 2.31 -7.35 13.46
N ILE A 322 2.80 -7.31 12.23
CA ILE A 322 2.70 -8.42 11.27
C ILE A 322 3.48 -9.65 11.77
N ILE A 323 4.77 -9.50 12.10
CA ILE A 323 5.59 -10.65 12.49
C ILE A 323 5.13 -11.25 13.83
N ASN A 324 4.69 -10.43 14.79
CA ASN A 324 4.14 -10.94 16.05
C ASN A 324 2.86 -11.74 15.84
N GLU A 325 2.02 -11.36 14.87
CA GLU A 325 0.84 -12.15 14.53
C GLU A 325 1.23 -13.50 13.87
N ILE A 326 2.24 -13.51 13.01
CA ILE A 326 2.78 -14.75 12.42
C ILE A 326 3.38 -15.66 13.52
N ILE A 327 4.13 -15.08 14.46
CA ILE A 327 4.65 -15.82 15.63
C ILE A 327 3.51 -16.40 16.45
N LYS A 328 2.46 -15.61 16.71
CA LYS A 328 1.28 -16.07 17.44
C LYS A 328 0.63 -17.26 16.74
N MET A 329 0.41 -17.18 15.43
CA MET A 329 -0.14 -18.28 14.63
C MET A 329 0.73 -19.54 14.66
N ALA A 330 2.06 -19.38 14.66
CA ALA A 330 3.00 -20.50 14.74
C ALA A 330 3.00 -21.19 16.10
N LEU A 331 2.62 -20.48 17.18
CA LEU A 331 2.53 -21.01 18.54
C LEU A 331 1.13 -21.53 18.92
N GLU A 332 0.09 -21.14 18.17
CA GLU A 332 -1.30 -21.56 18.37
C GLU A 332 -1.60 -22.97 17.81
N GLY A 333 -0.75 -23.49 16.92
CA GLY A 333 -0.92 -24.81 16.28
C GLY A 333 0.30 -25.72 16.46
#